data_AF-A0A2S7KTQ1-F1
#
_entry.id   AF-A0A2S7KTQ1-F1
#
_cell.length_a   1.000
_cell.length_b   1.000
_cell.length_c   1.000
_cell.angle_alpha   90.00
_cell.angle_beta   90.00
_cell.angle_gamma   90.00
#
_symmetry.space_group_name_H-M   'P 1'
#
loop_
_entity.id
_entity.type
_entity.pdbx_description
1 polymer ?
#
loop_
_entity_poly.entity_id
_entity_poly.type
_entity_poly.pdbx_seq_one_letter_code
_entity_poly.pdbx_strand_id
1 'polypeptide(L)'
;MLDSAHKAISPSTYDCALCSITHGVFSEREQWKAYRESSEHEFLFLHRDEFQRQFRSKWLPKFSFPIVLEAGSEGLQVLISNEELAEMAQPQELIDLINGRILPG
;
A
#
# COMPACT_ATOMS: atom_id res chain seq x y z
N MET A 1 14.56 -22.07 -18.36
CA MET A 1 13.43 -22.77 -17.72
C MET A 1 13.33 -22.25 -16.30
N LEU A 2 12.21 -21.59 -15.98
CA LEU A 2 11.71 -21.19 -14.66
C LEU A 2 12.69 -20.45 -13.72
N ASP A 3 12.97 -19.18 -14.03
CA ASP A 3 13.57 -18.21 -13.08
C ASP A 3 12.46 -17.44 -12.34
N SER A 4 11.47 -18.17 -11.81
CA SER A 4 10.25 -17.59 -11.25
C SER A 4 9.77 -18.39 -10.04
N ALA A 5 10.62 -18.52 -9.03
CA ALA A 5 10.24 -19.13 -7.74
C ALA A 5 11.06 -18.65 -6.54
N HIS A 6 11.73 -17.49 -6.62
CA HIS A 6 12.48 -16.90 -5.49
C HIS A 6 12.09 -15.45 -5.17
N LYS A 7 10.88 -15.02 -5.56
CA LYS A 7 10.35 -13.68 -5.23
C LYS A 7 8.95 -13.67 -4.62
N ALA A 8 8.41 -14.84 -4.34
CA ALA A 8 7.25 -15.00 -3.49
C ALA A 8 7.76 -15.68 -2.22
N ILE A 9 7.46 -15.09 -1.06
CA ILE A 9 7.82 -15.62 0.27
C ILE A 9 9.27 -15.32 0.66
N SER A 10 9.55 -14.05 0.99
CA SER A 10 10.43 -13.75 2.12
C SER A 10 9.54 -13.30 3.28
N PRO A 11 9.09 -14.23 4.16
CA PRO A 11 8.15 -13.94 5.23
C PRO A 11 8.89 -13.54 6.52
N SER A 12 10.01 -12.84 6.42
CA SER A 12 10.78 -12.43 7.59
C SER A 12 11.16 -10.96 7.49
N THR A 13 10.75 -10.18 8.48
CA THR A 13 11.30 -8.89 8.96
C THR A 13 10.57 -7.58 8.73
N TYR A 14 9.29 -7.55 8.35
CA TYR A 14 8.48 -6.34 8.59
C TYR A 14 7.06 -6.70 9.02
N ASP A 15 6.72 -6.39 10.27
CA ASP A 15 5.35 -6.24 10.75
C ASP A 15 4.71 -5.11 9.93
N CYS A 16 4.22 -5.45 8.75
CA CYS A 16 3.63 -4.50 7.84
C CYS A 16 2.18 -4.28 8.28
N ALA A 17 1.92 -3.18 8.99
CA ALA A 17 0.59 -2.79 9.43
C ALA A 17 -0.40 -2.76 8.24
N LEU A 18 0.03 -2.28 7.07
CA LEU A 18 -0.81 -2.33 5.86
C LEU A 18 -1.17 -3.76 5.43
N CYS A 19 -0.25 -4.72 5.56
CA CYS A 19 -0.55 -6.11 5.24
C CYS A 19 -1.54 -6.73 6.24
N SER A 20 -1.44 -6.43 7.54
CA SER A 20 -2.38 -6.96 8.54
C SER A 20 -3.79 -6.40 8.37
N ILE A 21 -3.89 -5.16 7.85
CA ILE A 21 -5.16 -4.50 7.50
C ILE A 21 -5.74 -5.07 6.20
N THR A 22 -4.94 -5.28 5.15
CA THR A 22 -5.44 -5.65 3.81
C THR A 22 -5.51 -7.16 3.56
N HIS A 23 -4.68 -7.95 4.24
CA HIS A 23 -4.59 -9.39 4.08
C HIS A 23 -4.92 -10.11 5.40
N GLY A 24 -5.64 -11.22 5.28
CA GLY A 24 -5.81 -12.19 6.34
C GLY A 24 -4.69 -13.22 6.34
N VAL A 25 -4.91 -14.35 7.03
CA VAL A 25 -3.91 -15.42 7.22
C VAL A 25 -3.46 -16.06 5.89
N PHE A 26 -4.34 -16.07 4.88
CA PHE A 26 -4.08 -16.78 3.62
C PHE A 26 -4.40 -15.99 2.34
N SER A 27 -5.17 -14.90 2.44
CA SER A 27 -5.67 -14.15 1.27
C SER A 27 -5.99 -12.70 1.61
N GLU A 28 -6.13 -11.88 0.58
CA GLU A 28 -6.66 -10.52 0.70
C GLU A 28 -8.05 -10.55 1.34
N ARG A 29 -8.32 -9.61 2.26
CA ARG A 29 -9.63 -9.53 2.91
C ARG A 29 -10.68 -9.06 1.91
N GLU A 30 -11.83 -9.74 1.91
CA GLU A 30 -12.90 -9.49 0.93
C GLU A 30 -13.38 -8.04 0.92
N GLN A 31 -13.43 -7.37 2.08
CA GLN A 31 -13.82 -5.95 2.18
C GLN A 31 -12.87 -5.04 1.41
N TRP A 32 -11.57 -5.25 1.57
CA TRP A 32 -10.55 -4.49 0.85
C TRP A 32 -10.58 -4.79 -0.65
N LYS A 33 -10.68 -6.08 -1.00
CA LYS A 33 -10.81 -6.52 -2.38
C LYS A 33 -12.00 -5.87 -3.07
N ALA A 34 -13.19 -5.95 -2.46
CA ALA A 34 -14.42 -5.38 -2.99
C ALA A 34 -14.29 -3.87 -3.18
N TYR A 35 -13.70 -3.16 -2.21
CA TYR A 35 -13.45 -1.72 -2.34
C TYR A 35 -12.56 -1.40 -3.54
N ARG A 36 -11.41 -2.08 -3.68
CA ARG A 36 -10.50 -1.86 -4.82
C ARG A 36 -11.13 -2.17 -6.17
N GLU A 37 -11.97 -3.21 -6.25
CA GLU A 37 -12.67 -3.58 -7.49
C GLU A 37 -13.82 -2.62 -7.81
N SER A 38 -14.42 -1.99 -6.80
CA SER A 38 -15.52 -1.04 -6.95
C SER A 38 -15.08 0.42 -7.13
N SER A 39 -13.84 0.75 -6.75
CA SER A 39 -13.31 2.10 -6.79
C SER A 39 -12.91 2.50 -8.20
N GLU A 40 -13.16 3.75 -8.56
CA GLU A 40 -12.75 4.32 -9.86
C GLU A 40 -11.25 4.68 -9.89
N HIS A 41 -10.57 4.60 -8.75
CA HIS A 41 -9.15 4.90 -8.61
C HIS A 41 -8.28 3.67 -8.90
N GLU A 42 -7.15 3.90 -9.58
CA GLU A 42 -6.16 2.84 -9.80
C GLU A 42 -5.30 2.62 -8.55
N PHE A 43 -5.26 1.39 -8.07
CA PHE A 43 -4.42 1.00 -6.93
C PHE A 43 -3.19 0.24 -7.40
N LEU A 44 -2.01 0.80 -7.11
CA LEU A 44 -0.72 0.17 -7.40
C LEU A 44 -0.04 -0.31 -6.11
N PHE A 45 0.15 -1.63 -5.98
CA PHE A 45 0.84 -2.24 -4.83
C PHE A 45 2.28 -2.55 -5.19
N LEU A 46 3.21 -1.86 -4.52
CA LEU A 46 4.64 -2.07 -4.69
C LEU A 46 5.27 -2.54 -3.38
N HIS A 47 6.06 -3.61 -3.45
CA HIS A 47 6.99 -3.92 -2.37
C HIS A 47 8.05 -2.83 -2.24
N ARG A 48 8.63 -2.67 -1.05
CA ARG A 48 9.64 -1.64 -0.76
C ARG A 48 10.76 -1.59 -1.81
N ASP A 49 11.32 -2.74 -2.18
CA ASP A 49 12.40 -2.81 -3.18
C ASP A 49 11.94 -2.41 -4.59
N GLU A 50 10.70 -2.73 -4.97
CA GLU A 50 10.11 -2.36 -6.26
C GLU A 50 9.84 -0.84 -6.30
N PHE A 51 9.33 -0.27 -5.21
CA PHE A 51 9.16 1.18 -5.05
C PHE A 51 10.50 1.91 -5.16
N GLN A 52 11.52 1.46 -4.40
CA GLN A 52 12.87 2.03 -4.47
C GLN A 52 13.51 1.87 -5.85
N ARG A 53 13.18 0.82 -6.61
CA ARG A 53 13.66 0.62 -7.99
C ARG A 53 13.00 1.60 -8.96
N GLN A 54 11.69 1.77 -8.88
CA GLN A 54 10.93 2.64 -9.78
C GLN A 54 11.18 4.13 -9.50
N PHE A 55 11.23 4.53 -8.22
CA PHE A 55 11.28 5.93 -7.84
C PHE A 55 12.67 6.45 -7.47
N ARG A 56 13.73 5.66 -7.74
CA ARG A 56 15.15 5.86 -7.32
C ARG A 56 15.81 7.21 -7.65
N SER A 57 15.09 8.17 -8.23
CA SER A 57 15.53 9.55 -8.46
C SER A 57 15.99 10.21 -7.16
N LYS A 58 16.97 11.10 -7.27
CA LYS A 58 17.92 11.63 -6.25
C LYS A 58 17.37 12.13 -4.89
N TRP A 59 16.07 12.11 -4.68
CA TRP A 59 15.39 12.58 -3.48
C TRP A 59 14.19 11.68 -3.20
N LEU A 60 14.38 10.35 -3.05
CA LEU A 60 13.35 9.59 -2.35
C LEU A 60 13.21 10.27 -1.00
N PRO A 61 12.06 10.89 -0.68
CA PRO A 61 11.83 11.37 0.67
C PRO A 61 12.08 10.19 1.62
N LYS A 62 12.54 10.49 2.84
CA LYS A 62 12.63 9.45 3.88
C LYS A 62 11.21 9.02 4.26
N PHE A 63 10.56 8.25 3.41
CA PHE A 63 9.30 7.62 3.70
C PHE A 63 9.57 6.44 4.63
N SER A 64 8.78 6.38 5.69
CA SER A 64 8.71 5.23 6.58
C SER A 64 7.71 4.26 5.99
N PHE A 65 8.12 3.02 5.73
CA PHE A 65 7.24 1.98 5.23
C PHE A 65 6.59 1.23 6.40
N PRO A 66 5.36 0.70 6.25
CA PRO A 66 4.46 0.87 5.10
C PRO A 66 3.92 2.29 4.93
N ILE A 67 3.58 2.69 3.70
CA ILE A 67 3.05 4.01 3.37
C ILE A 67 2.07 3.92 2.19
N VAL A 68 1.04 4.76 2.19
CA VAL A 68 0.14 4.94 1.03
C VAL A 68 0.41 6.31 0.42
N LEU A 69 0.68 6.32 -0.89
CA LEU A 69 0.97 7.52 -1.64
C LEU A 69 -0.11 7.73 -2.69
N GLU A 70 -0.49 8.99 -2.88
CA GLU A 70 -1.31 9.40 -4.01
C GLU A 70 -0.38 9.85 -5.15
N ALA A 71 -0.63 9.35 -6.36
CA ALA A 71 0.05 9.80 -7.56
C ALA A 71 -0.82 10.86 -8.25
N GLY A 72 -0.41 12.11 -8.15
CA GLY A 72 -1.10 13.24 -8.78
C GLY A 72 -0.23 13.93 -9.84
N SER A 73 -0.78 15.00 -10.43
CA SER A 73 -0.11 15.83 -11.44
C SER A 73 1.22 16.43 -10.96
N GLU A 74 1.36 16.63 -9.65
CA GLU A 74 2.56 17.19 -9.01
C GLU A 74 3.54 16.13 -8.49
N GLY A 75 3.24 14.84 -8.71
CA GLY A 75 4.05 13.70 -8.29
C GLY A 75 3.41 12.90 -7.15
N LEU A 76 4.25 12.19 -6.39
CA LEU A 76 3.82 11.36 -5.27
C LEU A 76 3.67 12.18 -4.00
N GLN A 77 2.46 12.19 -3.43
CA GLN A 77 2.17 12.80 -2.13
C GLN A 77 1.81 11.75 -1.09
N VAL A 78 2.12 12.01 0.19
CA VAL A 78 1.77 11.10 1.28
C VAL A 78 0.28 11.22 1.56
N LEU A 79 -0.47 10.15 1.27
CA LEU A 79 -1.90 10.08 1.56
C LEU A 79 -2.11 9.58 3.00
N ILE A 80 -1.42 8.50 3.37
CA ILE A 80 -1.49 7.86 4.69
C ILE A 80 -0.08 7.47 5.11
N SER A 81 0.35 7.92 6.28
CA SER A 81 1.67 7.63 6.85
C SER A 81 1.72 6.26 7.54
N ASN A 82 2.93 5.77 7.83
CA ASN A 82 3.12 4.57 8.64
C ASN A 82 2.47 4.68 10.02
N GLU A 83 2.53 5.86 10.63
CA GLU A 83 1.95 6.11 11.96
C GLU A 83 0.43 5.93 11.92
N GLU A 84 -0.25 6.54 10.93
CA GLU A 84 -1.70 6.35 10.76
C GLU A 84 -2.05 4.88 10.48
N LEU A 85 -1.25 4.18 9.65
CA LEU A 85 -1.43 2.74 9.38
C LEU A 85 -1.25 1.88 10.63
N ALA A 86 -0.32 2.23 11.51
CA ALA A 86 -0.06 1.47 12.73
C ALA A 86 -1.20 1.60 13.76
N GLU A 87 -1.97 2.68 13.70
CA GLU A 87 -3.15 2.88 14.57
C GLU A 87 -4.40 2.14 14.06
N MET A 88 -4.41 1.72 12.79
CA MET A 88 -5.53 1.02 12.18
C MET A 88 -5.42 -0.51 12.35
N ALA A 89 -6.57 -1.17 12.54
CA ALA A 89 -6.63 -2.63 12.66
C ALA A 89 -7.59 -3.27 11.66
N GLN A 90 -8.53 -2.51 11.10
CA GLN A 90 -9.56 -3.02 10.19
C GLN A 90 -9.46 -2.42 8.78
N PRO A 91 -9.77 -3.20 7.73
CA PRO A 91 -9.86 -2.71 6.35
C PRO A 91 -10.77 -1.49 6.20
N GLN A 92 -11.86 -1.47 6.96
CA GLN A 92 -12.86 -0.41 6.90
C GLN A 92 -12.25 0.95 7.26
N GLU A 93 -11.41 1.02 8.29
CA GLU A 93 -10.74 2.27 8.71
C GLU A 93 -9.84 2.82 7.60
N LEU A 94 -9.11 1.94 6.92
CA LEU A 94 -8.29 2.30 5.76
C LEU A 94 -9.16 2.83 4.62
N ILE A 95 -10.26 2.16 4.30
CA ILE A 95 -11.18 2.58 3.24
C ILE A 95 -11.80 3.95 3.53
N ASP A 96 -12.29 4.15 4.75
CA ASP A 96 -12.88 5.42 5.18
C ASP A 96 -11.86 6.56 5.13
N LEU A 97 -10.61 6.30 5.54
CA LEU A 97 -9.55 7.30 5.47
C LEU A 97 -9.18 7.63 4.03
N ILE A 98 -9.08 6.63 3.15
CA ILE A 98 -8.81 6.86 1.72
C ILE A 98 -9.93 7.71 1.11
N ASN A 99 -11.19 7.35 1.30
CA ASN A 99 -12.33 8.10 0.77
C ASN A 99 -12.44 9.52 1.35
N GLY A 100 -12.00 9.73 2.59
CA GLY A 100 -11.98 11.06 3.21
C GLY A 100 -10.86 11.96 2.70
N ARG A 101 -9.80 11.39 2.12
CA ARG A 101 -8.61 12.13 1.64
C ARG A 101 -8.58 12.28 0.12
N ILE A 102 -9.04 11.27 -0.62
CA ILE A 102 -9.22 11.37 -2.07
C ILE A 102 -10.46 12.23 -2.31
N LEU A 103 -10.27 13.42 -2.88
CA LEU A 103 -11.38 14.29 -3.24
C LEU A 103 -12.27 13.60 -4.29
N PRO A 104 -13.61 13.74 -4.23
CA PRO A 104 -14.44 13.37 -5.36
C PRO A 104 -14.03 14.26 -6.55
N GLY A 105 -13.51 13.62 -7.59
CA GLY A 105 -13.23 14.27 -8.88
C GLY A 105 -14.51 14.78 -9.53
#